data_AF-A0A433J5N8-F1
#
_entry.id   AF-A0A433J5N8-F1
#
_cell.length_a   1.000
_cell.length_b   1.000
_cell.length_c   1.000
_cell.angle_alpha   90.00
_cell.angle_beta   90.00
_cell.angle_gamma   90.00
#
_symmetry.space_group_name_H-M   'P 1'
#
loop_
_entity.id
_entity.type
_entity.pdbx_description
1 polymer ?
#
loop_
_entity_poly.entity_id
_entity_poly.type
_entity_poly.pdbx_seq_one_letter_code
_entity_poly.pdbx_strand_id
1 'polypeptide(L)'
;MRPDWWSKSLGGVILGFTLAVALSGVFAWAGPGGAQALNKYQFNMWMLAPIWLGIVSFCFLFRSGRDCWTWLGGANLAAYAALYVCRALFR
;
A
#
# COMPACT_ATOMS: atom_id res chain seq x y z
N MET A 1 4.40 -30.79 2.28
CA MET A 1 4.11 -29.34 2.38
C MET A 1 4.67 -28.68 1.13
N ARG A 2 3.82 -28.09 0.27
CA ARG A 2 4.30 -27.35 -0.92
C ARG A 2 4.85 -26.00 -0.47
N PRO A 3 6.00 -25.53 -1.00
CA PRO A 3 6.52 -24.23 -0.67
C PRO A 3 5.58 -23.13 -1.20
N ASP A 4 4.86 -22.45 -0.30
CA ASP A 4 3.95 -21.35 -0.62
C ASP A 4 4.64 -19.97 -0.51
N TRP A 5 5.90 -19.95 -0.07
CA TRP A 5 6.72 -18.75 0.09
C TRP A 5 6.84 -17.95 -1.21
N TRP A 6 6.96 -18.60 -2.37
CA TRP A 6 7.01 -17.89 -3.66
C TRP A 6 5.72 -17.13 -3.96
N SER A 7 4.57 -17.74 -3.66
CA SER A 7 3.26 -17.11 -3.82
C SER A 7 3.08 -15.92 -2.87
N LYS A 8 3.61 -16.02 -1.63
CA LYS A 8 3.58 -14.94 -0.64
C LYS A 8 4.49 -13.79 -1.06
N SER A 9 5.71 -14.09 -1.53
CA SER A 9 6.64 -13.09 -2.05
C SER A 9 6.06 -12.32 -3.24
N LEU A 10 5.49 -13.03 -4.22
CA LEU A 10 4.85 -12.39 -5.38
C LEU A 10 3.65 -11.53 -4.97
N GLY A 11 2.80 -12.03 -4.07
CA GLY A 11 1.67 -11.27 -3.53
C GLY A 11 2.14 -10.01 -2.79
N GLY A 12 3.12 -10.14 -1.89
CA GLY A 12 3.70 -9.02 -1.15
C GLY A 12 4.39 -7.99 -2.05
N VAL A 13 5.11 -8.43 -3.08
CA VAL A 13 5.76 -7.51 -4.04
C VAL A 13 4.72 -6.75 -4.86
N ILE A 14 3.79 -7.46 -5.52
CA ILE A 14 2.85 -6.85 -6.47
C ILE A 14 1.73 -6.09 -5.73
N LEU A 15 1.02 -6.78 -4.83
CA LEU A 15 -0.09 -6.18 -4.10
C LEU A 15 0.40 -5.25 -2.99
N GLY A 16 1.57 -5.53 -2.39
CA GLY A 16 2.15 -4.60 -1.43
C GLY A 16 2.64 -3.31 -2.07
N PHE A 17 3.18 -3.35 -3.30
CA PHE A 17 3.59 -2.13 -4.00
C PHE A 17 2.40 -1.24 -4.33
N THR A 18 1.35 -1.83 -4.91
CA THR A 18 0.10 -1.10 -5.23
C THR A 18 -0.58 -0.54 -3.98
N LEU A 19 -0.56 -1.29 -2.86
CA LEU A 19 -1.06 -0.80 -1.58
C LEU A 19 -0.22 0.38 -1.05
N ALA A 20 1.11 0.29 -1.13
CA ALA A 20 2.00 1.38 -0.72
C ALA A 20 1.77 2.66 -1.55
N VAL A 21 1.55 2.52 -2.86
CA VAL A 21 1.18 3.63 -3.74
C VAL A 21 -0.15 4.25 -3.32
N ALA A 22 -1.18 3.44 -3.06
CA ALA A 22 -2.49 3.94 -2.64
C ALA A 22 -2.41 4.70 -1.31
N LEU A 23 -1.71 4.14 -0.31
CA LEU A 23 -1.52 4.76 1.00
C LEU A 23 -0.72 6.07 0.92
N SER A 24 0.36 6.08 0.13
CA SER A 24 1.12 7.29 -0.19
C SER A 24 0.23 8.33 -0.91
N GLY A 25 -0.63 7.91 -1.83
CA GLY A 25 -1.63 8.78 -2.46
C GLY A 25 -2.60 9.39 -1.46
N VAL A 26 -3.14 8.59 -0.53
CA VAL A 26 -4.07 9.07 0.50
C VAL A 26 -3.39 10.14 1.36
N PHE A 27 -2.14 9.91 1.76
CA PHE A 27 -1.36 10.91 2.49
C PHE A 27 -1.09 12.18 1.68
N ALA A 28 -0.89 12.07 0.36
CA ALA A 28 -0.72 13.25 -0.49
C ALA A 28 -1.96 14.18 -0.44
N TRP A 29 -3.17 13.61 -0.44
CA TRP A 29 -4.42 14.37 -0.48
C TRP A 29 -4.92 14.77 0.91
N ALA A 30 -4.97 13.82 1.85
CA ALA A 30 -5.48 14.05 3.21
C ALA A 30 -4.42 14.53 4.20
N GLY A 31 -3.14 14.50 3.83
CA GLY A 31 -2.05 14.91 4.70
C GLY A 31 -1.98 16.43 4.92
N PRO A 32 -1.46 16.86 6.09
CA PRO A 32 -1.43 18.26 6.49
C PRO A 32 -0.67 19.15 5.51
N GLY A 33 -1.08 20.41 5.39
CA GLY A 33 -0.43 21.43 4.56
C GLY A 33 -0.91 21.54 3.10
N GLY A 34 -1.93 20.77 2.68
CA GLY A 34 -2.46 20.80 1.31
C GLY A 34 -1.49 20.24 0.26
N ALA A 35 -1.85 20.29 -1.03
CA ALA A 35 -1.05 19.68 -2.10
C ALA A 35 0.29 20.39 -2.37
N GLN A 36 0.44 21.64 -1.93
CA GLN A 36 1.64 22.46 -2.18
C GLN A 36 2.53 22.66 -0.96
N ALA A 37 2.34 21.87 0.11
CA ALA A 37 3.23 21.97 1.27
C ALA A 37 4.69 21.69 0.86
N LEU A 38 5.61 22.51 1.38
CA LEU A 38 7.04 22.40 1.09
C LEU A 38 7.52 20.96 1.39
N ASN A 39 8.28 20.36 0.47
CA ASN A 39 8.84 19.00 0.57
C ASN A 39 7.83 17.84 0.64
N LYS A 40 6.52 18.08 0.50
CA LYS A 40 5.50 17.02 0.58
C LYS A 40 5.69 15.94 -0.49
N TYR A 41 6.07 16.32 -1.70
CA TYR A 41 6.37 15.37 -2.77
C TYR A 41 7.53 14.45 -2.44
N GLN A 42 8.62 14.99 -1.88
CA GLN A 42 9.77 14.19 -1.49
C GLN A 42 9.41 13.25 -0.34
N PHE A 43 8.73 13.76 0.69
CA PHE A 43 8.26 12.91 1.79
C PHE A 43 7.39 11.76 1.28
N ASN A 44 6.45 12.05 0.38
CA ASN A 44 5.53 11.05 -0.15
C ASN A 44 6.25 9.98 -0.99
N MET A 45 7.27 10.38 -1.75
CA MET A 45 8.15 9.49 -2.50
C MET A 45 8.95 8.58 -1.56
N TRP A 46 9.57 9.15 -0.52
CA TRP A 46 10.38 8.38 0.43
C TRP A 46 9.56 7.47 1.34
N MET A 47 8.31 7.83 1.65
CA MET A 47 7.41 7.03 2.48
C MET A 47 6.94 5.74 1.78
N LEU A 48 6.96 5.70 0.44
CA LEU A 48 6.55 4.52 -0.31
C LEU A 48 7.43 3.30 0.01
N ALA A 49 8.75 3.47 0.03
CA ALA A 49 9.71 2.39 0.27
C ALA A 49 9.54 1.69 1.64
N PRO A 50 9.50 2.39 2.80
CA PRO A 50 9.32 1.74 4.10
C PRO A 50 7.94 1.09 4.24
N ILE A 51 6.87 1.68 3.68
CA ILE A 51 5.55 1.04 3.67
C ILE A 51 5.60 -0.25 2.87
N TRP A 52 6.16 -0.21 1.66
CA TRP A 52 6.24 -1.38 0.79
C TRP A 52 7.08 -2.49 1.39
N LEU A 53 8.28 -2.18 1.89
CA LEU A 53 9.15 -3.15 2.56
C LEU A 53 8.49 -3.74 3.80
N GLY A 54 7.80 -2.92 4.60
CA GLY A 54 7.00 -3.39 5.73
C GLY A 54 5.96 -4.42 5.30
N ILE A 55 5.18 -4.13 4.25
CA ILE A 55 4.16 -5.06 3.73
C ILE A 55 4.82 -6.36 3.20
N VAL A 56 5.94 -6.26 2.48
CA VAL A 56 6.68 -7.44 2.01
C VAL A 56 7.18 -8.28 3.18
N SER A 57 7.68 -7.68 4.27
CA SER A 57 8.03 -8.42 5.48
C SER A 57 6.82 -9.07 6.14
N PHE A 58 5.68 -8.37 6.21
CA PHE A 58 4.47 -8.91 6.81
C PHE A 58 3.78 -10.01 6.00
N CYS A 59 4.07 -10.13 4.70
CA CYS A 59 3.44 -11.14 3.85
C CYS A 59 3.76 -12.59 4.27
N PHE A 60 4.86 -12.79 5.02
CA PHE A 60 5.24 -14.09 5.56
C PHE A 60 4.50 -14.49 6.84
N LEU A 61 3.79 -13.56 7.50
CA LEU A 61 2.94 -13.88 8.65
C LEU A 61 1.63 -14.58 8.23
N PHE A 62 1.24 -14.48 6.95
CA PHE A 62 0.06 -15.17 6.46
C PHE A 62 0.25 -16.70 6.47
N ARG A 63 -0.81 -17.42 6.85
CA ARG A 63 -0.80 -18.89 6.94
C ARG A 63 -0.58 -19.54 5.57
N SER A 64 -1.22 -19.03 4.53
CA SER A 64 -1.08 -19.52 3.15
C SER A 64 -0.86 -18.40 2.13
N GLY A 65 -0.36 -18.79 0.94
CA GLY A 65 -0.29 -17.87 -0.20
C GLY A 65 -1.67 -17.30 -0.56
N ARG A 66 -2.73 -18.11 -0.55
CA ARG A 66 -4.10 -17.64 -0.85
C ARG A 66 -4.56 -16.55 0.12
N ASP A 67 -4.33 -16.74 1.41
CA ASP A 67 -4.69 -15.76 2.43
C ASP A 67 -3.99 -14.42 2.17
N CYS A 68 -2.68 -14.46 1.86
CA CYS A 68 -1.88 -13.28 1.51
C CYS A 68 -2.51 -12.49 0.36
N TRP A 69 -2.87 -13.18 -0.74
CA TRP A 69 -3.51 -12.53 -1.89
C TRP A 69 -4.89 -11.95 -1.57
N THR A 70 -5.73 -12.69 -0.82
CA THR A 70 -7.06 -12.20 -0.44
C THR A 70 -7.01 -10.99 0.48
N TRP A 71 -6.13 -11.00 1.49
CA TRP A 71 -5.97 -9.90 2.42
C TRP A 71 -5.34 -8.67 1.77
N LEU A 72 -4.26 -8.84 1.01
CA LEU A 72 -3.63 -7.72 0.31
C LEU A 72 -4.52 -7.17 -0.83
N GLY A 73 -5.30 -8.03 -1.48
CA GLY A 73 -6.30 -7.62 -2.46
C GLY A 73 -7.43 -6.80 -1.83
N GLY A 74 -7.98 -7.27 -0.72
CA GLY A 74 -9.00 -6.53 0.05
C GLY A 74 -8.48 -5.20 0.57
N ALA A 75 -7.25 -5.18 1.11
CA ALA A 75 -6.59 -3.96 1.58
C ALA A 75 -6.37 -2.96 0.43
N ASN A 76 -5.99 -3.43 -0.76
CA ASN A 76 -5.88 -2.58 -1.95
C ASN A 76 -7.21 -1.94 -2.31
N LEU A 77 -8.28 -2.73 -2.40
CA LEU A 77 -9.61 -2.21 -2.73
C LEU A 77 -10.04 -1.13 -1.73
N ALA A 78 -9.85 -1.36 -0.43
CA ALA A 78 -10.14 -0.38 0.60
C ALA A 78 -9.27 0.89 0.47
N ALA A 79 -7.97 0.75 0.23
CA ALA A 79 -7.05 1.88 0.10
C ALA A 79 -7.32 2.73 -1.15
N TYR A 80 -7.63 2.10 -2.28
CA TYR A 80 -8.00 2.81 -3.50
C TYR A 80 -9.38 3.47 -3.39
N ALA A 81 -10.34 2.84 -2.71
CA ALA A 81 -11.61 3.47 -2.40
C ALA A 81 -11.41 4.72 -1.52
N ALA A 82 -10.59 4.62 -0.48
CA ALA A 82 -10.22 5.77 0.36
C ALA A 82 -9.52 6.87 -0.45
N LEU A 83 -8.58 6.50 -1.32
CA LEU A 83 -7.91 7.45 -2.22
C LEU A 83 -8.90 8.17 -3.14
N TYR A 84 -9.86 7.44 -3.71
CA TYR A 84 -10.89 8.03 -4.56
C TYR A 84 -11.77 9.02 -3.78
N VAL A 85 -12.18 8.67 -2.56
CA VAL A 85 -12.93 9.56 -1.66
C VAL A 85 -12.10 10.79 -1.29
N CYS A 86 -10.83 10.65 -0.91
CA CYS A 86 -9.96 11.78 -0.62
C CYS A 86 -9.83 12.71 -1.85
N ARG A 87 -9.64 12.15 -3.03
CA ARG A 87 -9.58 12.93 -4.27
C ARG A 87 -10.91 13.61 -4.60
N ALA A 88 -12.04 13.03 -4.25
CA ALA A 88 -13.35 13.66 -4.47
C ALA A 88 -13.59 14.82 -3.48
N LEU A 89 -13.10 14.70 -2.24
CA LEU A 89 -13.29 15.71 -1.19
C LEU A 89 -12.29 16.87 -1.27
N PHE A 90 -11.05 16.62 -1.70
CA PHE A 90 -9.96 17.59 -1.69
C PHE A 90 -9.55 18.09 -3.09
N ARG A 91 -10.37 17.82 -4.11
CA ARG A 91 -10.22 18.39 -5.46
C ARG A 91 -10.82 19.78 -5.53
#